data_AF-A0A7C1ALM8-F1
#
_entry.id   AF-A0A7C1ALM8-F1
#
_cell.length_a   1.000
_cell.length_b   1.000
_cell.length_c   1.000
_cell.angle_alpha   90.00
_cell.angle_beta   90.00
_cell.angle_gamma   90.00
#
_symmetry.space_group_name_H-M   'P 1'
#
loop_
_entity.id
_entity.type
_entity.pdbx_description
1 polymer ?
#
loop_
_entity_poly.entity_id
_entity_poly.type
_entity_poly.pdbx_seq_one_letter_code
_entity_poly.pdbx_strand_id
1 'polypeptide(L)' 'MSCKTRKSRIKKVQQVILENHNYQLPEFIWFKIGGASTEFLKWLKENTH' A
#
# COMPACT_ATOMS: atom_id res chain seq x y z
N MET A 1 -6.72 8.91 -1.74
CA MET A 1 -5.28 8.71 -1.42
C MET A 1 -4.72 7.60 -2.29
N SER A 2 -3.47 7.68 -2.77
CA SER A 2 -2.83 6.59 -3.55
C SER A 2 -1.53 6.16 -2.88
N CYS A 3 -1.51 4.96 -2.30
CA CYS A 3 -0.35 4.38 -1.64
C CYS A 3 0.28 3.28 -2.48
N LYS A 4 1.61 3.30 -2.60
CA LYS A 4 2.40 2.24 -3.23
C LYS A 4 3.07 1.46 -2.11
N THR A 5 2.89 0.15 -2.10
CA THR A 5 3.44 -0.73 -1.06
C THR A 5 3.63 -2.13 -1.61
N ARG A 6 4.25 -3.00 -0.82
CA ARG A 6 4.39 -4.41 -1.13
C ARG A 6 3.09 -5.15 -0.85
N LYS A 7 2.78 -6.15 -1.68
CA LYS A 7 1.60 -7.03 -1.50
C LYS A 7 1.54 -7.65 -0.10
N SER A 8 2.69 -8.05 0.45
CA SER A 8 2.79 -8.64 1.79
C SER A 8 2.36 -7.69 2.92
N ARG A 9 2.37 -6.37 2.70
CA ARG A 9 2.05 -5.35 3.70
C ARG A 9 0.61 -4.82 3.61
N ILE A 10 -0.18 -5.27 2.63
CA ILE A 10 -1.54 -4.76 2.40
C ILE A 10 -2.41 -4.86 3.66
N LYS A 11 -2.37 -6.01 4.37
CA LYS A 11 -3.13 -6.19 5.62
C LYS A 11 -2.73 -5.16 6.69
N LYS A 12 -1.42 -4.92 6.86
CA LYS A 12 -0.91 -3.94 7.83
C LYS A 12 -1.33 -2.52 7.45
N VAL A 13 -1.29 -2.17 6.16
CA VAL A 13 -1.75 -0.86 5.68
C VAL A 13 -3.24 -0.68 5.91
N GLN A 14 -4.06 -1.69 5.60
CA GLN A 14 -5.50 -1.65 5.85
C GLN A 14 -5.80 -1.46 7.34
N GLN A 15 -5.10 -2.16 8.23
CA GLN A 15 -5.25 -2.00 9.67
C GLN A 15 -4.92 -0.58 10.14
N VAL A 16 -3.79 -0.02 9.71
CA VAL A 16 -3.40 1.37 10.05
C VAL A 16 -4.44 2.36 9.55
N ILE A 17 -5.01 2.15 8.36
CA ILE A 17 -6.10 3.00 7.86
C ILE A 17 -7.33 2.88 8.76
N LEU A 18 -7.76 1.67 9.12
CA LEU A 18 -8.93 1.48 10.00
C LEU A 18 -8.75 2.12 11.38
N GLU A 19 -7.55 2.04 11.95
CA GLU A 19 -7.25 2.60 13.28
C GLU A 19 -7.20 4.14 13.30
N ASN A 20 -6.89 4.77 12.16
CA ASN A 20 -6.65 6.23 12.09
C ASN A 20 -7.71 6.98 11.27
N HIS A 21 -8.65 6.28 10.63
CA HIS A 21 -9.65 6.91 9.79
C HIS A 21 -10.93 7.18 10.58
N ASN A 22 -11.47 8.40 10.44
CA ASN A 22 -12.73 8.81 11.06
C ASN A 22 -13.98 8.07 10.56
N TYR A 23 -13.86 7.25 9.50
CA TYR A 23 -15.00 6.51 8.96
C TYR A 23 -15.04 5.13 9.59
N GLN A 24 -16.24 4.68 9.95
CA GLN A 24 -16.46 3.32 10.45
C GLN A 24 -16.15 2.24 9.40
N LEU A 25 -16.29 2.58 8.11
CA LEU A 25 -15.98 1.70 7.00
C LEU A 25 -15.30 2.48 5.85
N PRO A 26 -13.99 2.75 5.95
CA PRO A 26 -13.26 3.46 4.91
C PRO A 26 -13.10 2.60 3.65
N GLU A 27 -13.18 3.22 2.48
CA GLU A 27 -12.92 2.54 1.21
C GLU A 27 -11.44 2.14 1.11
N PHE A 28 -11.20 0.86 0.80
CA PHE A 28 -9.85 0.32 0.59
C PHE A 28 -9.83 -0.62 -0.60
N ILE A 29 -9.20 -0.18 -1.69
CA ILE A 29 -9.06 -0.94 -2.93
C ILE A 29 -7.58 -1.05 -3.27
N TRP A 30 -7.12 -2.25 -3.63
CA TRP A 30 -5.76 -2.48 -4.07
C TRP A 30 -5.73 -3.25 -5.39
N PHE A 31 -4.72 -2.96 -6.20
CA PHE A 31 -4.46 -3.66 -7.45
C PHE A 31 -2.96 -3.91 -7.60
N LYS A 32 -2.61 -4.94 -8.38
CA LYS A 32 -1.21 -5.27 -8.64
C LYS A 32 -0.64 -4.27 -9.63
N ILE A 33 0.57 -3.79 -9.38
CA ILE A 33 1.35 -3.03 -10.38
C ILE A 33 1.80 -4.02 -11.47
N GLY A 34 1.27 -3.86 -12.68
CA GLY A 34 1.55 -4.75 -13.82
C GLY A 34 2.92 -4.50 -14.45
N GLY A 35 3.36 -3.25 -14.50
CA GLY A 35 4.67 -2.84 -14.99
C GLY A 35 5.07 -1.49 -14.41
N ALA A 36 6.34 -1.34 -14.06
CA ALA A 36 6.96 -0.11 -13.56
C ALA A 36 8.47 -0.17 -13.85
N SER A 37 9.16 0.96 -13.77
CA SER A 37 10.61 0.97 -13.93
C SER A 37 11.29 0.13 -12.84
N THR A 38 12.34 -0.58 -13.23
CA THR A 38 13.07 -1.47 -12.32
C THR A 38 13.65 -0.69 -11.14
N GLU A 39 14.11 0.53 -11.39
CA GLU A 39 14.64 1.46 -10.38
C GLU A 39 13.56 1.81 -9.36
N PHE A 40 12.33 2.09 -9.81
CA PHE A 40 11.21 2.38 -8.93
C PHE A 40 10.83 1.16 -8.09
N LEU A 41 10.78 -0.04 -8.68
CA LEU A 41 10.48 -1.27 -7.95
C LEU A 41 11.56 -1.59 -6.91
N LYS A 42 12.83 -1.34 -7.23
CA LYS A 42 13.96 -1.49 -6.30
C LYS A 42 13.84 -0.50 -5.14
N TRP A 43 13.65 0.79 -5.44
CA TRP A 43 13.43 1.81 -4.42
C TRP A 43 12.22 1.49 -3.53
N LEU A 44 11.11 1.03 -4.13
CA LEU A 44 9.91 0.66 -3.40
C LEU A 44 10.19 -0.51 -2.45
N LYS A 45 10.97 -1.49 -2.90
CA LYS A 45 11.43 -2.59 -2.05
C LYS A 45 12.24 -2.01 -0.89
N GLU A 46 13.32 -1.30 -1.15
CA GLU A 46 14.23 -0.77 -0.13
C GLU A 46 13.56 0.15 0.90
N ASN A 47 12.54 0.91 0.51
CA ASN A 47 11.89 1.88 1.40
C ASN A 47 10.64 1.36 2.11
N THR A 48 10.20 0.13 1.81
CA THR A 48 9.05 -0.47 2.49
C THR A 48 9.47 -1.73 3.25
N HIS A 49 9.79 -1.56 4.53
CA HIS A 49 10.10 -2.61 5.50
C HIS A 49 8.83 -3.07 6.24
#